data_AF-A0A832HJM8-F1
#
_entry.id   AF-A0A832HJM8-F1
#
_cell.length_a   1.000
_cell.length_b   1.000
_cell.length_c   1.000
_cell.angle_alpha   90.00
_cell.angle_beta   90.00
_cell.angle_gamma   90.00
#
_symmetry.space_group_name_H-M   'P 1'
#
loop_
_entity.id
_entity.type
_entity.pdbx_description
1 polymer ?
#
loop_
_entity_poly.entity_id
_entity_poly.type
_entity_poly.pdbx_seq_one_letter_code
_entity_poly.pdbx_strand_id
1 'polypeptide(L)'
;MDTQLKRLLDVLLEPQQPAPDSVPAFLQALPDVGTLPSPWDTWTLIGLVRHRKRQYWVRDIIHNRLRGDSAALGAMGAFGHPEGVERNGTVPGMPEWEYYFHGRGCCLTHKVTGEDIDVDFWDDSAEYFDMFFYTNYLKSLRNPEPPERRLLGLHKSVRPIRIAATRLLAAGAMTPMSGRDSHPLRIADEVLASEATIEMFCREWSDPAKRIWLAGMIGDWPAAHEAAAGQPEVEQFTAPRAERCRAIRRDYLLKESGHAASDALEGLAELGGADDQLEEALRGPPSGAVSTALEIVDRQNDPKWCPRIYNVFKRMRPTGQLPEPHIWVTSLKFLLRHGYRTDEMIASIALAGGTVIGESALLALEHAPEHALPLVRQALLADIPCNRTTVAAVLALIATPWSMRELFRALETSDDQQRTADARAALLETGDAEAEKAVLAWEEKNPHEVEPGKYVEIGERRVRVYSMDEVMLNSRGTFVRHEMDRLRDRVMKIKNVIPPEPAAPKPWWKFWGKLSHRRGESPS
;
A
#
# COMPACT_ATOMS: atom_id res chain seq x y z
N MET A 1 -23.85 -8.72 -19.87
CA MET A 1 -23.82 -9.62 -18.71
C MET A 1 -23.83 -11.08 -19.14
N ASP A 2 -22.87 -11.88 -18.66
CA ASP A 2 -22.76 -13.30 -18.99
C ASP A 2 -23.82 -14.19 -18.29
N THR A 3 -23.86 -15.47 -18.67
CA THR A 3 -24.85 -16.43 -18.16
C THR A 3 -24.62 -16.81 -16.69
N GLN A 4 -23.37 -16.87 -16.22
CA GLN A 4 -23.07 -17.24 -14.84
C GLN A 4 -23.57 -16.15 -13.88
N LEU A 5 -23.30 -14.89 -14.21
CA LEU A 5 -23.71 -13.75 -13.41
C LEU A 5 -25.23 -13.57 -13.40
N LYS A 6 -25.90 -13.74 -14.55
CA LYS A 6 -27.39 -13.76 -14.58
C LYS A 6 -27.96 -14.79 -13.60
N ARG A 7 -27.44 -16.03 -13.63
CA ARG A 7 -27.86 -17.08 -12.70
C ARG A 7 -27.58 -16.73 -11.24
N LEU A 8 -26.45 -16.10 -10.94
CA LEU A 8 -26.16 -15.63 -9.58
C LEU A 8 -27.21 -14.61 -9.12
N LEU A 9 -27.57 -13.64 -9.95
CA LEU A 9 -28.60 -12.66 -9.61
C LEU A 9 -29.97 -13.32 -9.44
N ASP A 10 -30.32 -14.29 -10.29
CA ASP A 10 -31.57 -15.06 -10.16
C ASP A 10 -31.61 -15.81 -8.81
N VAL A 11 -30.54 -16.52 -8.44
CA VAL A 11 -30.44 -17.22 -7.16
C VAL A 11 -30.50 -16.25 -5.98
N LEU A 12 -29.87 -15.07 -6.11
CA LEU A 12 -29.92 -14.04 -5.09
C LEU A 12 -31.33 -13.48 -4.89
N LEU A 13 -32.28 -13.62 -5.82
CA LEU A 13 -33.68 -13.19 -5.66
C LEU A 13 -34.52 -14.14 -4.78
N GLU A 14 -34.04 -15.36 -4.53
CA GLU A 14 -34.71 -16.38 -3.69
C GLU A 14 -34.47 -16.38 -2.15
N PRO A 15 -33.76 -15.45 -1.46
CA PRO A 15 -33.37 -15.57 -0.04
C PRO A 15 -34.52 -15.60 0.97
N GLN A 16 -35.77 -15.37 0.52
CA GLN A 16 -36.95 -15.45 1.38
C GLN A 16 -37.47 -16.88 1.57
N GLN A 17 -36.86 -17.87 0.93
CA GLN A 17 -37.21 -19.25 1.20
C GLN A 17 -36.85 -19.61 2.65
N PRO A 18 -37.74 -20.32 3.38
CA PRO A 18 -37.39 -20.83 4.70
C PRO A 18 -36.17 -21.76 4.61
N ALA A 19 -35.46 -21.92 5.73
CA ALA A 19 -34.35 -22.87 5.79
C ALA A 19 -34.83 -24.26 5.30
N PRO A 20 -34.02 -24.96 4.49
CA PRO A 20 -34.44 -26.24 3.92
C PRO A 20 -34.65 -27.27 5.03
N ASP A 21 -35.72 -28.06 4.93
CA ASP A 21 -36.03 -29.15 5.87
C ASP A 21 -34.88 -30.17 5.99
N SER A 22 -34.10 -30.33 4.91
CA SER A 22 -32.90 -31.15 4.88
C SER A 22 -31.79 -30.44 4.11
N VAL A 23 -30.81 -29.91 4.83
CA VAL A 23 -29.62 -29.25 4.27
C VAL A 23 -28.85 -30.17 3.29
N PRO A 24 -28.56 -31.46 3.58
CA PRO A 24 -27.86 -32.33 2.62
C PRO A 24 -28.59 -32.48 1.29
N ALA A 25 -29.88 -32.80 1.31
CA ALA A 25 -30.70 -32.94 0.11
C ALA A 25 -30.76 -31.65 -0.71
N PHE A 26 -30.89 -30.50 -0.03
CA PHE A 26 -30.84 -29.19 -0.67
C PHE A 26 -29.50 -28.97 -1.39
N LEU A 27 -28.37 -29.16 -0.69
CA LEU A 27 -27.04 -28.97 -1.27
C LEU A 27 -26.78 -29.91 -2.45
N GLN A 28 -27.30 -31.14 -2.41
CA GLN A 28 -27.18 -32.10 -3.49
C GLN A 28 -27.92 -31.67 -4.76
N ALA A 29 -29.05 -30.97 -4.61
CA ALA A 29 -29.84 -30.45 -5.73
C ALA A 29 -29.23 -29.20 -6.37
N LEU A 30 -28.28 -28.54 -5.71
CA LEU A 30 -27.63 -27.33 -6.23
C LEU A 30 -26.71 -27.62 -7.43
N PRO A 31 -26.55 -26.65 -8.35
CA PRO A 31 -25.71 -26.79 -9.53
C PRO A 31 -24.25 -27.14 -9.22
N ASP A 32 -23.60 -27.79 -10.19
CA ASP A 32 -22.19 -28.15 -10.07
C ASP A 32 -21.26 -26.94 -10.05
N VAL A 33 -20.08 -27.14 -9.45
CA VAL A 33 -19.02 -26.13 -9.35
C VAL A 33 -18.64 -25.60 -10.74
N GLY A 34 -18.62 -24.27 -10.89
CA GLY A 34 -18.35 -23.58 -12.15
C GLY A 34 -19.61 -23.20 -12.93
N THR A 35 -20.81 -23.51 -12.44
CA THR A 35 -22.08 -23.04 -13.02
C THR A 35 -22.42 -21.59 -12.65
N LEU A 36 -21.94 -21.15 -11.48
CA LEU A 36 -22.02 -19.79 -10.96
C LEU A 36 -20.63 -19.13 -11.01
N PRO A 37 -20.53 -17.79 -10.85
CA PRO A 37 -19.24 -17.11 -10.71
C PRO A 37 -18.44 -17.69 -9.55
N SER A 38 -17.11 -17.52 -9.59
CA SER A 38 -16.27 -18.06 -8.52
C SER A 38 -16.57 -17.33 -7.19
N PRO A 39 -16.37 -17.97 -6.03
CA PRO A 39 -16.61 -17.32 -4.73
C PRO A 39 -15.85 -15.99 -4.58
N TRP A 40 -14.62 -15.92 -5.11
CA TRP A 40 -13.80 -14.70 -5.14
C TRP A 40 -14.44 -13.57 -5.94
N ASP A 41 -15.11 -13.87 -7.06
CA ASP A 41 -15.80 -12.89 -7.89
C ASP A 41 -17.13 -12.48 -7.24
N THR A 42 -17.92 -13.45 -6.79
CA THR A 42 -19.22 -13.24 -6.13
C THR A 42 -19.10 -12.31 -4.92
N TRP A 43 -18.19 -12.60 -3.99
CA TRP A 43 -18.01 -11.77 -2.80
C TRP A 43 -17.39 -10.41 -3.13
N THR A 44 -16.56 -10.32 -4.17
CA THR A 44 -16.05 -9.01 -4.63
C THR A 44 -17.20 -8.14 -5.12
N LEU A 45 -18.12 -8.69 -5.91
CA LEU A 45 -19.30 -7.97 -6.39
C LEU A 45 -20.19 -7.51 -5.22
N ILE A 46 -20.51 -8.42 -4.30
CA ILE A 46 -21.30 -8.09 -3.10
C ILE A 46 -20.65 -6.95 -2.31
N GLY A 47 -19.33 -7.03 -2.10
CA GLY A 47 -18.57 -6.00 -1.41
C GLY A 47 -18.59 -4.65 -2.11
N LEU A 48 -18.43 -4.62 -3.45
CA LEU A 48 -18.48 -3.39 -4.23
C LEU A 48 -19.87 -2.75 -4.25
N VAL A 49 -20.95 -3.55 -4.37
CA VAL A 49 -22.34 -3.05 -4.26
C VAL A 49 -22.56 -2.39 -2.90
N ARG A 50 -22.10 -3.02 -1.81
CA ARG A 50 -22.18 -2.44 -0.46
C ARG A 50 -21.31 -1.20 -0.30
N HIS A 51 -20.13 -1.18 -0.92
CA HIS A 51 -19.24 -0.03 -0.85
C HIS A 51 -19.81 1.19 -1.60
N ARG A 52 -20.56 0.99 -2.70
CA ARG A 52 -21.27 2.07 -3.40
C ARG A 52 -22.12 2.92 -2.43
N LYS A 53 -22.88 2.28 -1.53
CA LYS A 53 -23.68 2.99 -0.52
C LYS A 53 -22.82 3.86 0.40
N ARG A 54 -21.63 3.39 0.77
CA ARG A 54 -20.67 4.15 1.56
C ARG A 54 -20.14 5.35 0.77
N GLN A 55 -19.87 5.20 -0.53
CA GLN A 55 -19.46 6.32 -1.38
C GLN A 55 -20.54 7.41 -1.47
N TYR A 56 -21.80 7.01 -1.62
CA TYR A 56 -22.93 7.94 -1.59
C TYR A 56 -23.10 8.62 -0.23
N TRP A 57 -22.92 7.89 0.87
CA TRP A 57 -22.92 8.49 2.20
C TRP A 57 -21.80 9.54 2.36
N VAL A 58 -20.59 9.29 1.85
CA VAL A 58 -19.51 10.30 1.82
C VAL A 58 -19.94 11.53 1.01
N ARG A 59 -20.52 11.34 -0.18
CA ARG A 59 -21.08 12.44 -1.00
C ARG A 59 -22.09 13.26 -0.20
N ASP A 60 -23.00 12.61 0.52
CA ASP A 60 -24.01 13.29 1.34
C ASP A 60 -23.38 14.08 2.48
N ILE A 61 -22.32 13.58 3.12
CA ILE A 61 -21.58 14.32 4.14
C ILE A 61 -20.90 15.55 3.54
N ILE A 62 -20.27 15.42 2.37
CA ILE A 62 -19.62 16.56 1.70
C ILE A 62 -20.64 17.66 1.41
N HIS A 63 -21.78 17.31 0.82
CA HIS A 63 -22.83 18.27 0.47
C HIS A 63 -23.47 18.90 1.72
N ASN A 64 -23.87 18.08 2.68
CA ASN A 64 -24.74 18.53 3.78
C ASN A 64 -23.97 19.03 5.02
N ARG A 65 -22.70 18.63 5.20
CA ARG A 65 -21.88 19.00 6.38
C ARG A 65 -20.65 19.83 6.02
N LEU A 66 -20.04 19.57 4.86
CA LEU A 66 -18.77 20.21 4.46
C LEU A 66 -18.93 21.28 3.38
N ARG A 67 -20.17 21.60 2.97
CA ARG A 67 -20.50 22.62 1.95
C ARG A 67 -19.77 22.39 0.62
N GLY A 68 -19.33 21.17 0.34
CA GLY A 68 -18.66 20.81 -0.90
C GLY A 68 -19.67 20.49 -2.00
N ASP A 69 -19.27 20.76 -3.24
CA ASP A 69 -20.02 20.39 -4.43
C ASP A 69 -19.28 19.26 -5.16
N SER A 70 -19.94 18.10 -5.30
CA SER A 70 -19.34 16.93 -5.96
C SER A 70 -19.02 17.19 -7.43
N ALA A 71 -19.81 18.02 -8.12
CA ALA A 71 -19.54 18.41 -9.51
C ALA A 71 -18.28 19.27 -9.62
N ALA A 72 -18.14 20.25 -8.72
CA ALA A 72 -16.92 21.05 -8.62
C ALA A 72 -15.69 20.20 -8.31
N LEU A 73 -15.80 19.24 -7.38
CA LEU A 73 -14.72 18.31 -7.04
C LEU A 73 -14.31 17.44 -8.23
N GLY A 74 -15.27 16.82 -8.92
CA GLY A 74 -14.98 15.93 -10.04
C GLY A 74 -14.42 16.64 -11.28
N ALA A 75 -14.91 17.86 -11.56
CA ALA A 75 -14.46 18.67 -12.69
C ALA A 75 -13.12 19.36 -12.43
N MET A 76 -12.91 19.89 -11.22
CA MET A 76 -11.78 20.79 -10.92
C MET A 76 -10.72 20.17 -10.03
N GLY A 77 -10.95 18.96 -9.51
CA GLY A 77 -10.04 18.33 -8.56
C GLY A 77 -9.90 19.17 -7.30
N ALA A 78 -8.64 19.43 -6.91
CA ALA A 78 -8.33 20.06 -5.63
C ALA A 78 -8.82 21.51 -5.58
N PHE A 79 -9.04 22.12 -6.75
CA PHE A 79 -9.57 23.46 -6.89
C PHE A 79 -11.11 23.52 -6.73
N GLY A 80 -11.77 22.35 -6.74
CA GLY A 80 -13.19 22.21 -6.41
C GLY A 80 -13.48 22.13 -4.93
N HIS A 81 -12.45 22.17 -4.07
CA HIS A 81 -12.63 22.13 -2.61
C HIS A 81 -13.46 23.35 -2.14
N PRO A 82 -14.34 23.17 -1.12
CA PRO A 82 -15.21 24.23 -0.62
C PRO A 82 -14.43 25.39 0.02
N GLU A 83 -14.83 26.64 -0.27
CA GLU A 83 -14.19 27.82 0.30
C GLU A 83 -14.53 27.99 1.80
N GLY A 84 -13.54 28.40 2.59
CA GLY A 84 -13.70 28.62 4.03
C GLY A 84 -13.85 27.34 4.86
N VAL A 85 -13.63 26.17 4.24
CA VAL A 85 -13.56 24.87 4.91
C VAL A 85 -12.10 24.42 4.85
N GLU A 86 -11.56 23.99 5.99
CA GLU A 86 -10.18 23.50 6.05
C GLU A 86 -10.03 22.25 5.19
N ARG A 87 -8.81 21.98 4.71
CA ARG A 87 -8.56 20.80 3.85
C ARG A 87 -8.79 19.48 4.60
N ASN A 88 -8.56 19.48 5.90
CA ASN A 88 -8.86 18.36 6.79
C ASN A 88 -9.44 18.89 8.09
N GLY A 89 -10.16 18.04 8.81
CA GLY A 89 -10.67 18.37 10.13
C GLY A 89 -11.72 17.37 10.60
N THR A 90 -12.41 17.71 11.68
CA THR A 90 -13.53 16.91 12.17
C THR A 90 -14.80 17.21 11.37
N VAL A 91 -15.58 16.18 11.03
CA VAL A 91 -16.85 16.36 10.32
C VAL A 91 -17.84 17.09 11.23
N PRO A 92 -18.41 18.24 10.81
CA PRO A 92 -19.38 18.98 11.62
C PRO A 92 -20.57 18.11 12.02
N GLY A 93 -20.85 18.05 13.32
CA GLY A 93 -21.95 17.25 13.89
C GLY A 93 -21.69 15.74 13.95
N MET A 94 -20.49 15.27 13.57
CA MET A 94 -20.04 13.87 13.65
C MET A 94 -18.60 13.82 14.19
N PRO A 95 -18.41 14.12 15.49
CA PRO A 95 -17.09 14.29 16.08
C PRO A 95 -16.18 13.07 16.02
N GLU A 96 -16.75 11.89 15.81
CA GLU A 96 -16.07 10.60 15.63
C GLU A 96 -15.46 10.41 14.24
N TRP A 97 -15.80 11.27 13.27
CA TRP A 97 -15.28 11.24 11.91
C TRP A 97 -14.38 12.45 11.61
N GLU A 98 -13.30 12.19 10.91
CA GLU A 98 -12.47 13.21 10.27
C GLU A 98 -12.63 13.14 8.76
N TYR A 99 -12.44 14.28 8.11
CA TYR A 99 -12.41 14.37 6.66
C TYR A 99 -11.05 14.87 6.20
N TYR A 100 -10.66 14.46 5.00
CA TYR A 100 -9.51 14.98 4.27
C TYR A 100 -9.88 15.12 2.80
N PHE A 101 -10.00 16.37 2.35
CA PHE A 101 -10.13 16.68 0.93
C PHE A 101 -8.78 16.49 0.23
N HIS A 102 -8.81 15.74 -0.86
CA HIS A 102 -7.66 15.48 -1.71
C HIS A 102 -8.09 15.52 -3.17
N GLY A 103 -7.12 15.40 -4.09
CA GLY A 103 -7.35 15.12 -5.50
C GLY A 103 -8.67 15.66 -6.03
N ARG A 104 -9.57 14.77 -6.42
CA ARG A 104 -10.95 15.08 -6.85
C ARG A 104 -11.97 14.51 -5.86
N GLY A 105 -11.57 14.34 -4.61
CA GLY A 105 -12.23 13.44 -3.68
C GLY A 105 -12.18 13.89 -2.23
N CYS A 106 -12.75 13.04 -1.38
CA CYS A 106 -12.68 13.19 0.06
C CYS A 106 -12.57 11.81 0.70
N CYS A 107 -11.63 11.71 1.63
CA CYS A 107 -11.48 10.58 2.52
C CYS A 107 -12.19 10.91 3.84
N LEU A 108 -13.03 9.99 4.34
CA LEU A 108 -13.57 10.04 5.69
C LEU A 108 -12.95 8.94 6.53
N THR A 109 -12.36 9.30 7.66
CA THR A 109 -11.74 8.36 8.60
C THR A 109 -12.43 8.40 9.95
N HIS A 110 -12.90 7.25 10.43
CA HIS A 110 -13.47 7.14 11.77
C HIS A 110 -12.34 7.07 12.81
N LYS A 111 -12.29 8.05 13.72
CA LYS A 111 -11.20 8.20 14.72
C LYS A 111 -10.98 6.96 15.60
N VAL A 112 -12.07 6.32 16.02
CA VAL A 112 -12.02 5.15 16.92
C VAL A 112 -11.79 3.84 16.18
N THR A 113 -12.60 3.53 15.16
CA THR A 113 -12.51 2.23 14.45
C THR A 113 -11.39 2.21 13.43
N GLY A 114 -10.88 3.37 12.99
CA GLY A 114 -9.92 3.49 11.91
C GLY A 114 -10.50 3.20 10.53
N GLU A 115 -11.81 3.02 10.40
CA GLU A 115 -12.48 2.82 9.10
C GLU A 115 -12.24 4.02 8.20
N ASP A 116 -11.79 3.76 6.97
CA ASP A 116 -11.40 4.76 5.99
C ASP A 116 -12.20 4.56 4.70
N ILE A 117 -13.06 5.53 4.37
CA ILE A 117 -13.87 5.53 3.15
C ILE A 117 -13.40 6.68 2.27
N ASP A 118 -12.70 6.31 1.20
CA ASP A 118 -12.14 7.26 0.24
C ASP A 118 -12.91 7.24 -1.08
N VAL A 119 -13.32 8.42 -1.54
CA VAL A 119 -14.15 8.61 -2.73
C VAL A 119 -13.56 9.70 -3.60
N ASP A 120 -13.28 9.33 -4.85
CA ASP A 120 -13.06 10.28 -5.93
C ASP A 120 -14.36 10.53 -6.69
N PHE A 121 -14.64 11.81 -6.96
CA PHE A 121 -15.76 12.21 -7.81
C PHE A 121 -15.34 12.25 -9.26
N TRP A 122 -16.18 11.73 -10.12
CA TRP A 122 -16.01 11.85 -11.56
C TRP A 122 -17.27 12.43 -12.16
N ASP A 123 -17.10 13.55 -12.86
CA ASP A 123 -18.17 14.48 -13.17
C ASP A 123 -18.84 14.95 -11.87
N ASP A 124 -20.08 14.58 -11.61
CA ASP A 124 -20.83 14.87 -10.38
C ASP A 124 -21.12 13.62 -9.52
N SER A 125 -20.56 12.48 -9.91
CA SER A 125 -20.97 11.16 -9.43
C SER A 125 -19.96 10.51 -8.47
N ALA A 126 -20.49 9.84 -7.45
CA ALA A 126 -19.77 8.99 -6.51
C ALA A 126 -19.81 7.50 -6.89
N GLU A 127 -20.36 7.16 -8.06
CA GLU A 127 -20.59 5.75 -8.47
C GLU A 127 -19.35 5.00 -8.90
N TYR A 128 -18.29 5.74 -9.16
CA TYR A 128 -17.07 5.22 -9.73
C TYR A 128 -16.11 4.78 -8.63
N PHE A 129 -15.62 3.55 -8.74
CA PHE A 129 -14.65 2.95 -7.84
C PHE A 129 -13.24 3.13 -8.38
N ASP A 130 -12.35 3.51 -7.48
CA ASP A 130 -10.94 3.17 -7.58
C ASP A 130 -10.67 1.91 -6.74
N MET A 131 -10.10 0.88 -7.37
CA MET A 131 -9.76 -0.36 -6.67
C MET A 131 -8.70 -0.14 -5.59
N PHE A 132 -7.81 0.84 -5.73
CA PHE A 132 -6.88 1.25 -4.69
C PHE A 132 -7.62 1.70 -3.43
N PHE A 133 -8.55 2.66 -3.54
CA PHE A 133 -9.36 3.14 -2.41
C PHE A 133 -10.20 2.04 -1.79
N TYR A 134 -10.86 1.22 -2.61
CA TYR A 134 -11.64 0.09 -2.08
C TYR A 134 -10.78 -0.91 -1.31
N THR A 135 -9.57 -1.23 -1.80
CA THR A 135 -8.66 -2.12 -1.06
C THR A 135 -8.11 -1.48 0.21
N ASN A 136 -7.92 -0.16 0.25
CA ASN A 136 -7.52 0.56 1.47
C ASN A 136 -8.65 0.58 2.50
N TYR A 137 -9.90 0.81 2.07
CA TYR A 137 -11.08 0.65 2.92
C TYR A 137 -11.10 -0.73 3.56
N LEU A 138 -10.95 -1.81 2.79
CA LEU A 138 -10.93 -3.17 3.34
C LEU A 138 -9.80 -3.41 4.35
N LYS A 139 -8.60 -2.85 4.11
CA LYS A 139 -7.47 -2.91 5.06
C LYS A 139 -7.69 -2.10 6.33
N SER A 140 -8.50 -1.05 6.27
CA SER A 140 -8.81 -0.17 7.41
C SER A 140 -9.76 -0.81 8.44
N LEU A 141 -10.52 -1.82 8.02
CA LEU A 141 -11.55 -2.46 8.86
C LEU A 141 -10.93 -3.25 10.01
N ARG A 142 -11.02 -2.70 11.24
CA ARG A 142 -10.64 -3.43 12.47
C ARG A 142 -11.66 -4.50 12.86
N ASN A 143 -12.95 -4.23 12.62
CA ASN A 143 -14.06 -5.13 12.94
C ASN A 143 -14.98 -5.30 11.73
N PRO A 144 -14.51 -5.98 10.66
CA PRO A 144 -15.31 -6.18 9.45
C PRO A 144 -16.63 -6.88 9.76
N GLU A 145 -17.71 -6.44 9.12
CA GLU A 145 -19.03 -7.10 9.14
C GLU A 145 -18.96 -8.50 8.48
N PRO A 146 -19.96 -9.39 8.68
CA PRO A 146 -19.91 -10.75 8.16
C PRO A 146 -19.62 -10.89 6.63
N PRO A 147 -20.20 -10.06 5.74
CA PRO A 147 -19.85 -10.07 4.31
C PRO A 147 -18.39 -9.69 4.05
N GLU A 148 -17.91 -8.60 4.66
CA GLU A 148 -16.53 -8.12 4.52
C GLU A 148 -15.53 -9.12 5.13
N ARG A 149 -15.88 -9.78 6.25
CA ARG A 149 -15.09 -10.90 6.81
C ARG A 149 -14.94 -12.04 5.83
N ARG A 150 -16.02 -12.40 5.13
CA ARG A 150 -15.96 -13.48 4.15
C ARG A 150 -15.10 -13.08 2.96
N LEU A 151 -15.25 -11.86 2.45
CA LEU A 151 -14.42 -11.33 1.37
C LEU A 151 -12.92 -11.33 1.75
N LEU A 152 -12.58 -10.84 2.95
CA LEU A 152 -11.21 -10.84 3.47
C LEU A 152 -10.67 -12.25 3.74
N GLY A 153 -11.54 -13.20 4.09
CA GLY A 153 -11.16 -14.61 4.21
C GLY A 153 -10.75 -15.24 2.88
N LEU A 154 -11.37 -14.80 1.78
CA LEU A 154 -11.07 -15.23 0.41
C LEU A 154 -9.89 -14.48 -0.21
N HIS A 155 -9.72 -13.19 0.10
CA HIS A 155 -8.66 -12.30 -0.42
C HIS A 155 -7.86 -11.68 0.73
N LYS A 156 -7.04 -12.48 1.42
CA LYS A 156 -6.38 -12.06 2.67
C LYS A 156 -5.46 -10.85 2.49
N SER A 157 -4.78 -10.74 1.36
CA SER A 157 -3.90 -9.62 1.01
C SER A 157 -4.65 -8.47 0.31
N VAL A 158 -5.94 -8.65 0.01
CA VAL A 158 -6.85 -7.81 -0.81
C VAL A 158 -6.38 -7.50 -2.24
N ARG A 159 -5.12 -7.77 -2.61
CA ARG A 159 -4.58 -7.55 -3.95
C ARG A 159 -5.32 -8.35 -5.04
N PRO A 160 -5.64 -9.65 -4.85
CA PRO A 160 -6.32 -10.44 -5.87
C PRO A 160 -7.76 -10.02 -6.16
N ILE A 161 -8.32 -9.07 -5.40
CA ILE A 161 -9.61 -8.44 -5.69
C ILE A 161 -9.56 -7.72 -7.05
N ARG A 162 -8.41 -7.17 -7.47
CA ARG A 162 -8.26 -6.56 -8.80
C ARG A 162 -8.50 -7.56 -9.94
N ILE A 163 -8.07 -8.80 -9.76
CA ILE A 163 -8.34 -9.89 -10.72
C ILE A 163 -9.84 -10.21 -10.76
N ALA A 164 -10.49 -10.28 -9.59
CA ALA A 164 -11.93 -10.47 -9.52
C ALA A 164 -12.69 -9.31 -10.18
N ALA A 165 -12.25 -8.06 -9.98
CA ALA A 165 -12.80 -6.88 -10.62
C ALA A 165 -12.67 -6.95 -12.15
N THR A 166 -11.50 -7.30 -12.69
CA THR A 166 -11.33 -7.50 -14.14
C THR A 166 -12.26 -8.58 -14.70
N ARG A 167 -12.46 -9.68 -13.97
CA ARG A 167 -13.39 -10.75 -14.37
C ARG A 167 -14.84 -10.27 -14.33
N LEU A 168 -15.24 -9.54 -13.31
CA LEU A 168 -16.56 -8.96 -13.18
C LEU A 168 -16.83 -7.92 -14.29
N LEU A 169 -15.83 -7.12 -14.67
CA LEU A 169 -15.90 -6.24 -15.84
C LEU A 169 -16.14 -7.05 -17.13
N ALA A 170 -15.34 -8.10 -17.38
CA ALA A 170 -15.49 -8.97 -18.54
C ALA A 170 -16.85 -9.70 -18.57
N ALA A 171 -17.39 -10.07 -17.41
CA ALA A 171 -18.71 -10.67 -17.26
C ALA A 171 -19.86 -9.65 -17.42
N GLY A 172 -19.56 -8.35 -17.49
CA GLY A 172 -20.54 -7.27 -17.60
C GLY A 172 -21.28 -6.96 -16.30
N ALA A 173 -20.66 -7.24 -15.14
CA ALA A 173 -21.12 -6.82 -13.81
C ALA A 173 -20.77 -5.36 -13.50
N MET A 174 -19.78 -4.83 -14.22
CA MET A 174 -19.28 -3.47 -14.08
C MET A 174 -19.18 -2.80 -15.45
N THR A 175 -19.17 -1.48 -15.44
CA THR A 175 -19.04 -0.65 -16.64
C THR A 175 -17.94 0.38 -16.41
N PRO A 176 -16.99 0.56 -17.33
CA PRO A 176 -16.00 1.63 -17.21
C PRO A 176 -16.66 2.97 -17.47
N MET A 177 -16.02 4.04 -17.02
CA MET A 177 -16.37 5.40 -17.42
C MET A 177 -16.40 5.54 -18.95
N SER A 178 -17.35 6.34 -19.45
CA SER A 178 -17.45 6.64 -20.88
C SER A 178 -16.11 7.14 -21.44
N GLY A 179 -15.68 6.58 -22.58
CA GLY A 179 -14.40 6.91 -23.21
C GLY A 179 -13.18 6.28 -22.55
N ARG A 180 -13.36 5.35 -21.61
CA ARG A 180 -12.27 4.60 -20.97
C ARG A 180 -12.52 3.09 -21.03
N ASP A 181 -11.43 2.32 -21.03
CA ASP A 181 -11.51 0.87 -21.19
C ASP A 181 -11.63 0.10 -19.87
N SER A 182 -11.08 0.64 -18.77
CA SER A 182 -10.87 -0.18 -17.56
C SER A 182 -10.91 0.56 -16.22
N HIS A 183 -10.83 1.89 -16.18
CA HIS A 183 -10.86 2.63 -14.93
C HIS A 183 -11.21 4.13 -15.15
N PRO A 184 -12.06 4.73 -14.30
CA PRO A 184 -12.72 4.10 -13.17
C PRO A 184 -13.92 3.23 -13.58
N LEU A 185 -14.38 2.39 -12.65
CA LEU A 185 -15.44 1.40 -12.89
C LEU A 185 -16.67 1.75 -12.06
N ARG A 186 -17.88 1.47 -12.53
CA ARG A 186 -19.11 1.50 -11.73
C ARG A 186 -19.81 0.14 -11.81
N ILE A 187 -20.70 -0.17 -10.86
CA ILE A 187 -21.56 -1.36 -10.96
C ILE A 187 -22.54 -1.16 -12.12
N ALA A 188 -22.75 -2.20 -12.93
CA ALA A 188 -23.71 -2.16 -14.03
C ALA A 188 -25.15 -1.99 -13.52
N ASP A 189 -25.98 -1.25 -14.26
CA ASP A 189 -27.34 -0.91 -13.85
C ASP A 189 -28.20 -2.17 -13.63
N GLU A 190 -27.98 -3.24 -14.40
CA GLU A 190 -28.66 -4.53 -14.22
C GLU A 190 -28.31 -5.23 -12.91
N VAL A 191 -27.11 -5.02 -12.37
CA VAL A 191 -26.73 -5.56 -11.06
C VAL A 191 -27.31 -4.69 -9.94
N LEU A 192 -27.36 -3.36 -10.14
CA LEU A 192 -27.98 -2.44 -9.18
C LEU A 192 -29.48 -2.66 -9.03
N ALA A 193 -30.16 -3.17 -10.07
CA ALA A 193 -31.54 -3.63 -9.96
C ALA A 193 -31.74 -4.71 -8.88
N SER A 194 -30.68 -5.42 -8.48
CA SER A 194 -30.66 -6.43 -7.42
C SER A 194 -30.02 -5.95 -6.10
N GLU A 195 -29.76 -4.65 -5.93
CA GLU A 195 -29.08 -4.10 -4.74
C GLU A 195 -29.80 -4.46 -3.42
N ALA A 196 -31.10 -4.19 -3.33
CA ALA A 196 -31.90 -4.48 -2.13
C ALA A 196 -31.89 -5.98 -1.77
N THR A 197 -31.87 -6.82 -2.79
CA THR A 197 -31.81 -8.27 -2.69
C THR A 197 -30.44 -8.75 -2.17
N ILE A 198 -29.35 -8.17 -2.67
CA ILE A 198 -27.99 -8.42 -2.16
C ILE A 198 -27.88 -8.02 -0.69
N GLU A 199 -28.47 -6.88 -0.29
CA GLU A 199 -28.50 -6.46 1.12
C GLU A 199 -29.30 -7.41 2.01
N MET A 200 -30.42 -7.93 1.52
CA MET A 200 -31.18 -8.94 2.23
C MET A 200 -30.35 -10.20 2.42
N PHE A 201 -29.70 -10.71 1.36
CA PHE A 201 -28.77 -11.83 1.45
C PHE A 201 -27.66 -11.58 2.49
N CYS A 202 -27.04 -10.39 2.50
CA CYS A 202 -26.01 -10.05 3.49
C CYS A 202 -26.52 -10.02 4.94
N ARG A 203 -27.76 -9.58 5.16
CA ARG A 203 -28.41 -9.64 6.48
C ARG A 203 -28.59 -11.09 6.91
N GLU A 204 -29.12 -11.95 6.04
CA GLU A 204 -29.31 -13.38 6.32
C GLU A 204 -27.98 -14.12 6.55
N TRP A 205 -26.94 -13.77 5.79
CA TRP A 205 -25.58 -14.30 5.94
C TRP A 205 -24.97 -14.05 7.33
N SER A 206 -25.45 -13.01 8.01
CA SER A 206 -24.99 -12.67 9.36
C SER A 206 -25.35 -13.76 10.38
N ASP A 207 -26.44 -14.49 10.16
CA ASP A 207 -26.87 -15.62 10.97
C ASP A 207 -26.01 -16.87 10.68
N PRO A 208 -25.19 -17.36 11.64
CA PRO A 208 -24.39 -18.57 11.45
C PRO A 208 -25.21 -19.81 11.07
N ALA A 209 -26.47 -19.91 11.53
CA ALA A 209 -27.33 -21.07 11.26
C ALA A 209 -27.72 -21.19 9.78
N LYS A 210 -27.65 -20.08 9.02
CA LYS A 210 -28.04 -20.04 7.60
C LYS A 210 -26.86 -20.21 6.65
N ARG A 211 -25.63 -20.11 7.14
CA ARG A 211 -24.43 -20.01 6.28
C ARG A 211 -24.21 -21.21 5.38
N ILE A 212 -24.48 -22.43 5.84
CA ILE A 212 -24.20 -23.63 5.04
C ILE A 212 -24.99 -23.60 3.72
N TRP A 213 -26.31 -23.41 3.78
CA TRP A 213 -27.17 -23.45 2.60
C TRP A 213 -27.06 -22.16 1.77
N LEU A 214 -26.96 -20.98 2.41
CA LEU A 214 -26.71 -19.72 1.70
C LEU A 214 -25.39 -19.75 0.92
N ALA A 215 -24.33 -20.33 1.49
CA ALA A 215 -23.04 -20.48 0.82
C ALA A 215 -23.16 -21.40 -0.39
N GLY A 216 -23.84 -22.54 -0.23
CA GLY A 216 -24.14 -23.44 -1.34
C GLY A 216 -24.87 -22.74 -2.47
N MET A 217 -25.93 -21.97 -2.15
CA MET A 217 -26.75 -21.25 -3.14
C MET A 217 -25.91 -20.36 -4.06
N ILE A 218 -25.01 -19.54 -3.49
CA ILE A 218 -24.17 -18.63 -4.27
C ILE A 218 -22.91 -19.31 -4.84
N GLY A 219 -22.75 -20.62 -4.67
CA GLY A 219 -21.60 -21.39 -5.13
C GLY A 219 -20.33 -21.23 -4.28
N ASP A 220 -20.43 -20.65 -3.09
CA ASP A 220 -19.34 -20.55 -2.10
C ASP A 220 -19.14 -21.86 -1.34
N TRP A 221 -18.77 -22.91 -2.08
CA TRP A 221 -18.50 -24.23 -1.51
C TRP A 221 -17.39 -24.24 -0.44
N PRO A 222 -16.32 -23.43 -0.52
CA PRO A 222 -15.38 -23.29 0.59
C PRO A 222 -16.05 -22.82 1.89
N ALA A 223 -16.95 -21.82 1.85
CA ALA A 223 -17.67 -21.40 3.06
C ALA A 223 -18.66 -22.45 3.54
N ALA A 224 -19.37 -23.12 2.62
CA ALA A 224 -20.30 -24.19 2.96
C ALA A 224 -19.58 -25.32 3.70
N HIS A 225 -18.39 -25.70 3.23
CA HIS A 225 -17.56 -26.72 3.87
C HIS A 225 -17.02 -26.27 5.24
N GLU A 226 -16.51 -25.04 5.34
CA GLU A 226 -16.05 -24.46 6.62
C GLU A 226 -17.17 -24.42 7.67
N ALA A 227 -18.39 -24.07 7.26
CA ALA A 227 -19.56 -24.02 8.14
C ALA A 227 -20.13 -25.41 8.49
N ALA A 228 -19.82 -26.44 7.69
CA ALA A 228 -20.22 -27.83 7.92
C ALA A 228 -19.33 -28.55 8.95
N ALA A 229 -18.29 -27.90 9.48
CA ALA A 229 -17.36 -28.48 10.43
C ALA A 229 -18.08 -29.18 11.60
N GLY A 230 -17.81 -30.48 11.78
CA GLY A 230 -18.45 -31.31 12.79
C GLY A 230 -19.77 -31.96 12.36
N GLN A 231 -20.16 -31.84 11.08
CA GLN A 231 -21.34 -32.48 10.49
C GLN A 231 -20.92 -33.42 9.34
N PRO A 232 -20.50 -34.66 9.63
CA PRO A 232 -19.89 -35.57 8.65
C PRO A 232 -20.73 -35.78 7.38
N GLU A 233 -22.05 -35.87 7.52
CA GLU A 233 -22.97 -36.05 6.40
C GLU A 233 -22.94 -34.86 5.43
N VAL A 234 -22.82 -33.62 5.93
CA VAL A 234 -22.74 -32.40 5.12
C VAL A 234 -21.33 -32.19 4.58
N GLU A 235 -20.29 -32.50 5.38
CA GLU A 235 -18.89 -32.42 4.97
C GLU A 235 -18.59 -33.31 3.77
N GLN A 236 -19.15 -34.52 3.73
CA GLN A 236 -18.96 -35.47 2.63
C GLN A 236 -19.38 -34.87 1.26
N PHE A 237 -20.40 -34.01 1.24
CA PHE A 237 -20.86 -33.35 0.01
C PHE A 237 -20.12 -32.05 -0.28
N THR A 238 -19.80 -31.27 0.76
CA THR A 238 -19.21 -29.93 0.59
C THR A 238 -17.70 -29.97 0.33
N ALA A 239 -16.97 -30.93 0.90
CA ALA A 239 -15.51 -30.99 0.78
C ALA A 239 -15.02 -31.16 -0.68
N PRO A 240 -15.54 -32.12 -1.48
CA PRO A 240 -15.10 -32.27 -2.88
C PRO A 240 -15.39 -31.03 -3.73
N ARG A 241 -16.52 -30.34 -3.47
CA ARG A 241 -16.91 -29.12 -4.17
C ARG A 241 -16.02 -27.93 -3.77
N ALA A 242 -15.69 -27.80 -2.49
CA ALA A 242 -14.75 -26.80 -2.00
C ALA A 242 -13.35 -26.97 -2.63
N GLU A 243 -12.84 -28.19 -2.67
CA GLU A 243 -11.56 -28.50 -3.34
C GLU A 243 -11.62 -28.18 -4.83
N ARG A 244 -12.73 -28.51 -5.50
CA ARG A 244 -12.91 -28.16 -6.91
C ARG A 244 -12.93 -26.65 -7.15
N CYS A 245 -13.57 -25.87 -6.27
CA CYS A 245 -13.53 -24.39 -6.32
C CYS A 245 -12.09 -23.87 -6.23
N ARG A 246 -11.31 -24.37 -5.26
CA ARG A 246 -9.90 -23.99 -5.07
C ARG A 246 -9.05 -24.39 -6.27
N ALA A 247 -9.26 -25.57 -6.83
CA ALA A 247 -8.56 -26.05 -8.02
C ALA A 247 -8.83 -25.15 -9.25
N ILE A 248 -10.10 -24.82 -9.53
CA ILE A 248 -10.46 -23.93 -10.63
C ILE A 248 -9.84 -22.54 -10.44
N ARG A 249 -9.87 -22.01 -9.21
CA ARG A 249 -9.23 -20.72 -8.90
C ARG A 249 -7.72 -20.78 -9.12
N ARG A 250 -7.06 -21.84 -8.67
CA ARG A 250 -5.62 -22.07 -8.89
C ARG A 250 -5.28 -22.13 -10.37
N ASP A 251 -5.99 -22.95 -11.15
CA ASP A 251 -5.80 -23.08 -12.60
C ASP A 251 -5.96 -21.75 -13.33
N TYR A 252 -6.86 -20.91 -12.86
CA TYR A 252 -7.06 -19.58 -13.40
C TYR A 252 -5.87 -18.65 -13.06
N LEU A 253 -5.48 -18.57 -11.78
CA LEU A 253 -4.37 -17.72 -11.35
C LEU A 253 -3.04 -18.11 -11.99
N LEU A 254 -2.80 -19.39 -12.26
CA LEU A 254 -1.62 -19.87 -12.98
C LEU A 254 -1.54 -19.40 -14.44
N LYS A 255 -2.66 -19.00 -15.04
CA LYS A 255 -2.72 -18.48 -16.41
C LYS A 255 -2.56 -16.96 -16.48
N GLU A 256 -2.70 -16.27 -15.35
CA GLU A 256 -2.54 -14.83 -15.28
C GLU A 256 -1.07 -14.43 -15.49
N SER A 257 -0.86 -13.39 -16.29
CA SER A 257 0.48 -12.93 -16.69
C SER A 257 0.53 -11.41 -16.83
N GLY A 258 1.70 -10.86 -17.15
CA GLY A 258 1.89 -9.41 -17.30
C GLY A 258 1.63 -8.63 -16.01
N HIS A 259 0.86 -7.55 -16.09
CA HIS A 259 0.56 -6.69 -14.92
C HIS A 259 -0.23 -7.41 -13.82
N ALA A 260 -1.02 -8.42 -14.15
CA ALA A 260 -1.79 -9.19 -13.18
C ALA A 260 -0.96 -10.26 -12.46
N ALA A 261 0.26 -10.56 -12.92
CA ALA A 261 1.08 -11.64 -12.38
C ALA A 261 1.39 -11.48 -10.88
N SER A 262 1.64 -10.25 -10.41
CA SER A 262 1.85 -9.98 -8.97
C SER A 262 0.60 -10.29 -8.15
N ASP A 263 -0.57 -9.82 -8.58
CA ASP A 263 -1.82 -10.05 -7.86
C ASP A 263 -2.24 -11.54 -7.94
N ALA A 264 -1.85 -12.23 -9.02
CA ALA A 264 -2.09 -13.66 -9.18
C ALA A 264 -1.22 -14.51 -8.24
N LEU A 265 0.06 -14.13 -8.10
CA LEU A 265 0.98 -14.78 -7.17
C LEU A 265 0.50 -14.65 -5.71
N GLU A 266 -0.02 -13.49 -5.33
CA GLU A 266 -0.68 -13.29 -4.03
C GLU A 266 -1.88 -14.23 -3.85
N GLY A 267 -2.76 -14.30 -4.87
CA GLY A 267 -3.90 -15.21 -4.84
C GLY A 267 -3.50 -16.69 -4.72
N LEU A 268 -2.41 -17.10 -5.35
CA LEU A 268 -1.87 -18.47 -5.24
C LEU A 268 -1.35 -18.73 -3.83
N ALA A 269 -0.62 -17.77 -3.24
CA ALA A 269 -0.12 -17.90 -1.87
C ALA A 269 -1.26 -18.03 -0.85
N GLU A 270 -2.37 -17.31 -1.05
CA GLU A 270 -3.56 -17.39 -0.20
C GLU A 270 -4.27 -18.74 -0.25
N LEU A 271 -4.24 -19.42 -1.41
CA LEU A 271 -4.76 -20.79 -1.58
C LEU A 271 -3.86 -21.87 -0.96
N GLY A 272 -2.61 -21.53 -0.63
CA GLY A 272 -1.59 -22.47 -0.19
C GLY A 272 -0.94 -23.25 -1.33
N GLY A 273 0.30 -23.69 -1.09
CA GLY A 273 1.08 -24.48 -2.06
C GLY A 273 1.66 -23.67 -3.22
N ALA A 274 1.99 -22.39 -3.00
CA ALA A 274 2.57 -21.52 -4.02
C ALA A 274 4.11 -21.53 -4.07
N ASP A 275 4.76 -22.45 -3.34
CA ASP A 275 6.23 -22.48 -3.21
C ASP A 275 6.92 -22.57 -4.58
N ASP A 276 6.40 -23.38 -5.51
CA ASP A 276 6.95 -23.49 -6.87
C ASP A 276 6.86 -22.18 -7.65
N GLN A 277 5.73 -21.46 -7.55
CA GLN A 277 5.54 -20.19 -8.24
C GLN A 277 6.33 -19.05 -7.59
N LEU A 278 6.50 -19.08 -6.27
CA LEU A 278 7.40 -18.18 -5.55
C LEU A 278 8.85 -18.42 -5.96
N GLU A 279 9.29 -19.68 -6.03
CA GLU A 279 10.63 -20.02 -6.51
C GLU A 279 10.84 -19.52 -7.94
N GLU A 280 9.87 -19.72 -8.83
CA GLU A 280 9.97 -19.28 -10.22
C GLU A 280 10.01 -17.76 -10.35
N ALA A 281 9.14 -17.05 -9.62
CA ALA A 281 9.16 -15.60 -9.56
C ALA A 281 10.51 -15.07 -9.05
N LEU A 282 11.05 -15.67 -7.97
CA LEU A 282 12.37 -15.31 -7.43
C LEU A 282 13.55 -15.67 -8.35
N ARG A 283 13.36 -16.52 -9.37
CA ARG A 283 14.39 -16.77 -10.41
C ARG A 283 14.27 -15.81 -11.59
N GLY A 284 13.10 -15.21 -11.82
CA GLY A 284 12.86 -14.25 -12.91
C GLY A 284 13.70 -12.96 -12.82
N PRO A 285 13.68 -12.10 -13.85
CA PRO A 285 14.36 -10.81 -13.83
C PRO A 285 13.73 -9.84 -12.82
N PRO A 286 14.44 -8.75 -12.43
CA PRO A 286 13.90 -7.71 -11.54
C PRO A 286 12.55 -7.21 -12.05
N SER A 287 11.50 -7.38 -11.26
CA SER A 287 10.12 -7.08 -11.68
C SER A 287 9.20 -6.89 -10.47
N GLY A 288 7.97 -6.45 -10.74
CA GLY A 288 6.91 -6.44 -9.73
C GLY A 288 6.62 -7.83 -9.15
N ALA A 289 6.75 -8.89 -9.96
CA ALA A 289 6.55 -10.27 -9.50
C ALA A 289 7.62 -10.70 -8.48
N VAL A 290 8.90 -10.35 -8.69
CA VAL A 290 9.96 -10.59 -7.70
C VAL A 290 9.69 -9.83 -6.40
N SER A 291 9.27 -8.56 -6.50
CA SER A 291 8.95 -7.74 -5.32
C SER A 291 7.81 -8.36 -4.52
N THR A 292 6.73 -8.78 -5.20
CA THR A 292 5.60 -9.47 -4.57
C THR A 292 5.99 -10.83 -3.98
N ALA A 293 6.84 -11.61 -4.66
CA ALA A 293 7.35 -12.86 -4.10
C ALA A 293 8.13 -12.63 -2.81
N LEU A 294 8.95 -11.58 -2.75
CA LEU A 294 9.66 -11.19 -1.52
C LEU A 294 8.69 -10.74 -0.42
N GLU A 295 7.65 -9.97 -0.72
CA GLU A 295 6.61 -9.60 0.26
C GLU A 295 5.92 -10.84 0.84
N ILE A 296 5.55 -11.81 -0.01
CA ILE A 296 4.92 -13.06 0.43
C ILE A 296 5.87 -13.86 1.33
N VAL A 297 7.13 -14.03 0.91
CA VAL A 297 8.14 -14.75 1.69
C VAL A 297 8.47 -14.05 3.01
N ASP A 298 8.55 -12.72 3.02
CA ASP A 298 8.79 -11.93 4.24
C ASP A 298 7.67 -12.13 5.26
N ARG A 299 6.40 -12.19 4.81
CA ARG A 299 5.25 -12.51 5.69
C ARG A 299 5.27 -13.95 6.20
N GLN A 300 5.76 -14.90 5.40
CA GLN A 300 5.96 -16.29 5.88
C GLN A 300 7.07 -16.34 6.94
N ASN A 301 8.06 -15.45 6.86
CA ASN A 301 9.19 -15.32 7.80
C ASN A 301 9.88 -16.68 8.08
N ASP A 302 10.02 -17.50 7.04
CA ASP A 302 10.59 -18.84 7.12
C ASP A 302 12.04 -18.85 6.60
N PRO A 303 13.05 -19.22 7.42
CA PRO A 303 14.45 -19.23 7.01
C PRO A 303 14.76 -20.21 5.86
N LYS A 304 13.87 -21.13 5.49
CA LYS A 304 14.04 -22.00 4.30
C LYS A 304 14.30 -21.20 3.02
N TRP A 305 13.81 -19.96 2.96
CA TRP A 305 13.94 -19.08 1.81
C TRP A 305 15.28 -18.35 1.72
N CYS A 306 16.09 -18.34 2.79
CA CYS A 306 17.35 -17.59 2.82
C CYS A 306 18.28 -17.90 1.63
N PRO A 307 18.54 -19.17 1.23
CA PRO A 307 19.37 -19.45 0.06
C PRO A 307 18.81 -18.87 -1.25
N ARG A 308 17.48 -18.86 -1.42
CA ARG A 308 16.81 -18.31 -2.61
C ARG A 308 16.89 -16.78 -2.62
N ILE A 309 16.54 -16.14 -1.51
CA ILE A 309 16.63 -14.69 -1.34
C ILE A 309 18.06 -14.21 -1.48
N TYR A 310 19.05 -14.95 -0.98
CA TYR A 310 20.45 -14.64 -1.18
C TYR A 310 20.85 -14.63 -2.67
N ASN A 311 20.35 -15.58 -3.47
CA ASN A 311 20.58 -15.57 -4.91
C ASN A 311 19.91 -14.37 -5.60
N VAL A 312 18.73 -13.94 -5.14
CA VAL A 312 18.10 -12.69 -5.59
C VAL A 312 18.96 -11.50 -5.24
N PHE A 313 19.37 -11.37 -3.97
CA PHE A 313 20.21 -10.30 -3.47
C PHE A 313 21.48 -10.09 -4.32
N LYS A 314 22.24 -11.17 -4.58
CA LYS A 314 23.52 -11.10 -5.33
C LYS A 314 23.43 -10.50 -6.73
N ARG A 315 22.28 -10.63 -7.39
CA ARG A 315 22.08 -10.17 -8.77
C ARG A 315 21.41 -8.80 -8.86
N MET A 316 20.92 -8.26 -7.74
CA MET A 316 20.36 -6.91 -7.69
C MET A 316 21.45 -5.88 -7.42
N ARG A 317 21.30 -4.69 -7.99
CA ARG A 317 22.19 -3.56 -7.73
C ARG A 317 21.45 -2.52 -6.88
N PRO A 318 22.03 -2.08 -5.75
CA PRO A 318 21.43 -1.01 -4.93
C PRO A 318 21.32 0.33 -5.67
N THR A 319 22.11 0.54 -6.72
CA THR A 319 22.09 1.72 -7.60
C THR A 319 21.54 1.41 -9.00
N GLY A 320 20.92 0.24 -9.18
CA GLY A 320 20.31 -0.18 -10.44
C GLY A 320 19.03 0.61 -10.78
N GLN A 321 18.43 0.28 -11.93
CA GLN A 321 17.13 0.81 -12.30
C GLN A 321 16.03 0.20 -11.42
N LEU A 322 14.94 0.93 -11.22
CA LEU A 322 13.77 0.39 -10.53
C LEU A 322 13.25 -0.86 -11.28
N PRO A 323 12.92 -1.96 -10.58
CA PRO A 323 12.77 -2.09 -9.13
C PRO A 323 13.99 -2.64 -8.36
N GLU A 324 15.19 -2.75 -8.96
CA GLU A 324 16.34 -3.43 -8.34
C GLU A 324 16.72 -2.93 -6.94
N PRO A 325 16.82 -1.60 -6.67
CA PRO A 325 17.20 -1.12 -5.34
C PRO A 325 16.23 -1.61 -4.25
N HIS A 326 14.92 -1.55 -4.53
CA HIS A 326 13.89 -2.00 -3.60
C HIS A 326 13.98 -3.51 -3.33
N ILE A 327 14.17 -4.31 -4.37
CA ILE A 327 14.37 -5.76 -4.24
C ILE A 327 15.65 -6.04 -3.42
N TRP A 328 16.73 -5.30 -3.67
CA TRP A 328 18.00 -5.44 -2.97
C TRP A 328 17.84 -5.19 -1.47
N VAL A 329 17.25 -4.06 -1.06
CA VAL A 329 17.13 -3.70 0.36
C VAL A 329 16.13 -4.62 1.09
N THR A 330 15.05 -5.03 0.43
CA THR A 330 14.09 -6.00 0.98
C THR A 330 14.75 -7.37 1.21
N SER A 331 15.53 -7.84 0.24
CA SER A 331 16.31 -9.08 0.38
C SER A 331 17.31 -8.98 1.54
N LEU A 332 18.03 -7.87 1.63
CA LEU A 332 19.02 -7.63 2.68
C LEU A 332 18.40 -7.68 4.08
N LYS A 333 17.24 -7.01 4.27
CA LYS A 333 16.49 -7.01 5.53
C LYS A 333 16.10 -8.42 5.97
N PHE A 334 15.58 -9.21 5.05
CA PHE A 334 15.20 -10.59 5.32
C PHE A 334 16.42 -11.43 5.75
N LEU A 335 17.52 -11.35 5.00
CA LEU A 335 18.73 -12.12 5.26
C LEU A 335 19.39 -11.75 6.61
N LEU A 336 19.47 -10.45 6.93
CA LEU A 336 19.97 -9.96 8.22
C LEU A 336 19.10 -10.44 9.38
N ARG A 337 17.77 -10.36 9.25
CA ARG A 337 16.82 -10.82 10.28
C ARG A 337 17.01 -12.30 10.64
N HIS A 338 17.32 -13.13 9.64
CA HIS A 338 17.56 -14.56 9.82
C HIS A 338 19.03 -14.93 10.06
N GLY A 339 19.93 -13.96 10.20
CA GLY A 339 21.36 -14.21 10.43
C GLY A 339 22.05 -14.97 9.29
N TYR A 340 21.53 -14.90 8.06
CA TYR A 340 22.07 -15.64 6.93
C TYR A 340 23.22 -14.87 6.27
N ARG A 341 24.44 -15.41 6.41
CA ARG A 341 25.69 -14.79 5.89
C ARG A 341 25.87 -13.34 6.36
N THR A 342 25.62 -13.10 7.65
CA THR A 342 25.59 -11.78 8.29
C THR A 342 26.77 -10.89 7.92
N ASP A 343 28.01 -11.38 7.98
CA ASP A 343 29.20 -10.57 7.68
C ASP A 343 29.21 -10.02 6.24
N GLU A 344 28.76 -10.82 5.27
CA GLU A 344 28.66 -10.41 3.87
C GLU A 344 27.49 -9.42 3.67
N MET A 345 26.38 -9.62 4.39
CA MET A 345 25.24 -8.71 4.36
C MET A 345 25.62 -7.35 4.97
N ILE A 346 26.32 -7.35 6.10
CA ILE A 346 26.88 -6.15 6.74
C ILE A 346 27.82 -5.41 5.78
N ALA A 347 28.77 -6.12 5.18
CA ALA A 347 29.71 -5.52 4.22
C ALA A 347 28.98 -4.90 3.00
N SER A 348 27.86 -5.50 2.59
CA SER A 348 27.08 -5.02 1.46
C SER A 348 26.27 -3.75 1.75
N ILE A 349 25.97 -3.44 3.02
CA ILE A 349 25.25 -2.21 3.40
C ILE A 349 25.98 -0.96 2.86
N ALA A 350 27.32 -0.96 2.87
CA ALA A 350 28.15 0.14 2.38
C ALA A 350 28.02 0.39 0.87
N LEU A 351 27.43 -0.53 0.10
CA LEU A 351 27.19 -0.39 -1.34
C LEU A 351 25.89 0.37 -1.65
N ALA A 352 25.10 0.70 -0.63
CA ALA A 352 23.82 1.38 -0.80
C ALA A 352 23.96 2.74 -1.50
N GLY A 353 22.96 3.08 -2.31
CA GLY A 353 22.88 4.37 -3.00
C GLY A 353 21.48 4.59 -3.57
N GLY A 354 21.33 5.65 -4.37
CA GLY A 354 20.08 5.95 -5.07
C GLY A 354 18.87 6.02 -4.14
N THR A 355 17.79 5.32 -4.48
CA THR A 355 16.49 5.38 -3.78
C THR A 355 16.43 4.62 -2.45
N VAL A 356 17.50 3.93 -2.04
CA VAL A 356 17.49 3.07 -0.83
C VAL A 356 18.48 3.50 0.25
N ILE A 357 19.24 4.56 0.02
CA ILE A 357 20.27 4.97 0.98
C ILE A 357 19.70 5.36 2.35
N GLY A 358 18.49 5.92 2.40
CA GLY A 358 17.86 6.26 3.68
C GLY A 358 17.55 5.03 4.53
N GLU A 359 16.92 4.02 3.96
CA GLU A 359 16.64 2.75 4.65
C GLU A 359 17.93 1.99 4.99
N SER A 360 18.93 2.03 4.11
CA SER A 360 20.23 1.40 4.36
C SER A 360 21.02 2.08 5.48
N ALA A 361 20.92 3.41 5.64
CA ALA A 361 21.51 4.12 6.77
C ALA A 361 20.92 3.64 8.11
N LEU A 362 19.61 3.39 8.14
CA LEU A 362 18.94 2.82 9.31
C LEU A 362 19.39 1.37 9.57
N LEU A 363 19.50 0.53 8.53
CA LEU A 363 20.03 -0.83 8.67
C LEU A 363 21.49 -0.84 9.16
N ALA A 364 22.30 0.13 8.72
CA ALA A 364 23.66 0.29 9.19
C ALA A 364 23.68 0.62 10.69
N LEU A 365 22.82 1.53 11.18
CA LEU A 365 22.74 1.81 12.61
C LEU A 365 22.35 0.57 13.44
N GLU A 366 21.54 -0.33 12.88
CA GLU A 366 21.09 -1.55 13.54
C GLU A 366 22.15 -2.66 13.58
N HIS A 367 22.90 -2.83 12.48
CA HIS A 367 23.72 -4.02 12.27
C HIS A 367 25.21 -3.75 12.05
N ALA A 368 25.57 -2.54 11.62
CA ALA A 368 26.93 -2.16 11.24
C ALA A 368 27.21 -0.67 11.49
N PRO A 369 27.24 -0.21 12.77
CA PRO A 369 27.37 1.20 13.09
C PRO A 369 28.57 1.90 12.44
N GLU A 370 29.66 1.16 12.19
CA GLU A 370 30.86 1.60 11.47
C GLU A 370 30.61 2.06 10.03
N HIS A 371 29.51 1.63 9.41
CA HIS A 371 29.09 2.03 8.07
C HIS A 371 27.98 3.09 8.09
N ALA A 372 27.37 3.36 9.25
CA ALA A 372 26.18 4.18 9.33
C ALA A 372 26.44 5.66 9.03
N LEU A 373 27.47 6.25 9.62
CA LEU A 373 27.67 7.71 9.54
C LEU A 373 27.92 8.22 8.10
N PRO A 374 28.73 7.54 7.25
CA PRO A 374 28.81 7.90 5.83
C PRO A 374 27.47 7.85 5.10
N LEU A 375 26.65 6.83 5.34
CA LEU A 375 25.34 6.68 4.70
C LEU A 375 24.34 7.72 5.19
N VAL A 376 24.33 8.04 6.49
CA VAL A 376 23.51 9.12 7.08
C VAL A 376 23.82 10.45 6.40
N ARG A 377 25.11 10.82 6.29
CA ARG A 377 25.53 12.07 5.64
C ARG A 377 25.14 12.11 4.18
N GLN A 378 25.35 11.02 3.45
CA GLN A 378 24.98 10.94 2.04
C GLN A 378 23.46 10.97 1.83
N ALA A 379 22.68 10.34 2.72
CA ALA A 379 21.22 10.35 2.64
C ALA A 379 20.61 11.72 2.94
N LEU A 380 21.13 12.45 3.93
CA LEU A 380 20.71 13.83 4.24
C LEU A 380 20.96 14.80 3.07
N LEU A 381 21.96 14.52 2.23
CA LEU A 381 22.31 15.32 1.06
C LEU A 381 21.79 14.72 -0.25
N ALA A 382 21.03 13.63 -0.21
CA ALA A 382 20.56 12.95 -1.42
C ALA A 382 19.54 13.82 -2.18
N ASP A 383 19.56 13.78 -3.51
CA ASP A 383 18.58 14.51 -4.32
C ASP A 383 17.14 13.97 -4.15
N ILE A 384 17.02 12.69 -3.79
CA ILE A 384 15.74 12.00 -3.63
C ILE A 384 15.15 12.33 -2.24
N PRO A 385 14.01 13.04 -2.16
CA PRO A 385 13.47 13.52 -0.88
C PRO A 385 13.19 12.43 0.14
N CYS A 386 12.70 11.24 -0.28
CA CYS A 386 12.38 10.18 0.66
C CYS A 386 13.59 9.73 1.50
N ASN A 387 14.80 9.72 0.93
CA ASN A 387 16.01 9.38 1.69
C ASN A 387 16.31 10.42 2.76
N ARG A 388 16.16 11.71 2.43
CA ARG A 388 16.36 12.81 3.37
C ARG A 388 15.33 12.75 4.48
N THR A 389 14.04 12.63 4.13
CA THR A 389 12.93 12.53 5.09
C THR A 389 13.15 11.36 6.05
N THR A 390 13.44 10.14 5.55
CA THR A 390 13.70 8.96 6.39
C THR A 390 14.84 9.19 7.37
N VAL A 391 16.00 9.67 6.91
CA VAL A 391 17.16 9.84 7.80
C VAL A 391 16.98 11.02 8.76
N ALA A 392 16.39 12.13 8.31
CA ALA A 392 16.10 13.26 9.18
C ALA A 392 15.14 12.86 10.31
N ALA A 393 14.09 12.09 10.00
CA ALA A 393 13.18 11.52 10.99
C ALA A 393 13.89 10.58 11.98
N VAL A 394 14.77 9.70 11.50
CA VAL A 394 15.58 8.82 12.37
C VAL A 394 16.44 9.65 13.34
N LEU A 395 17.13 10.68 12.85
CA LEU A 395 18.00 11.51 13.68
C LEU A 395 17.21 12.36 14.70
N ALA A 396 16.04 12.87 14.33
CA ALA A 396 15.14 13.57 15.24
C ALA A 396 14.61 12.65 16.34
N LEU A 397 14.28 11.38 16.03
CA LEU A 397 13.89 10.39 17.04
C LEU A 397 15.03 10.00 17.99
N ILE A 398 16.27 9.95 17.49
CA ILE A 398 17.45 9.65 18.32
C ILE A 398 17.75 10.82 19.27
N ALA A 399 17.66 12.07 18.80
CA ALA A 399 17.80 13.30 19.60
C ALA A 399 19.02 13.33 20.55
N THR A 400 20.16 12.78 20.13
CA THR A 400 21.42 12.85 20.89
C THR A 400 22.38 13.89 20.28
N PRO A 401 23.44 14.31 20.98
CA PRO A 401 24.35 15.32 20.44
C PRO A 401 24.97 14.98 19.08
N TRP A 402 25.20 13.70 18.76
CA TRP A 402 25.76 13.35 17.45
C TRP A 402 24.72 13.46 16.32
N SER A 403 23.48 13.06 16.56
CA SER A 403 22.41 13.14 15.56
C SER A 403 22.06 14.60 15.27
N MET A 404 22.00 15.44 16.30
CA MET A 404 21.78 16.88 16.15
C MET A 404 22.90 17.55 15.33
N ARG A 405 24.17 17.21 15.59
CA ARG A 405 25.30 17.72 14.79
C ARG A 405 25.18 17.40 13.30
N GLU A 406 24.72 16.21 12.93
CA GLU A 406 24.58 15.86 11.51
C GLU A 406 23.37 16.56 10.85
N LEU A 407 22.28 16.78 11.58
CA LEU A 407 21.16 17.62 11.11
C LEU A 407 21.60 19.08 10.89
N PHE A 408 22.30 19.68 11.86
CA PHE A 408 22.87 21.03 11.70
C PHE A 408 23.86 21.11 10.55
N ARG A 409 24.73 20.10 10.39
CA ARG A 409 25.66 20.07 9.25
C ARG A 409 24.93 20.05 7.92
N ALA A 410 23.85 19.26 7.79
CA ALA A 410 23.06 19.23 6.57
C ALA A 410 22.45 20.61 6.26
N LEU A 411 21.97 21.31 7.29
CA LEU A 411 21.47 22.69 7.20
C LEU A 411 22.57 23.68 6.76
N GLU A 412 23.77 23.58 7.31
CA GLU A 412 24.90 24.47 7.00
C GLU A 412 25.51 24.21 5.60
N THR A 413 25.33 23.01 5.05
CA THR A 413 25.98 22.59 3.80
C THR A 413 25.30 23.17 2.55
N SER A 414 24.06 23.66 2.66
CA SER A 414 23.30 24.17 1.52
C SER A 414 22.43 25.37 1.90
N ASP A 415 22.31 26.30 0.98
CA ASP A 415 21.35 27.41 0.97
C ASP A 415 20.06 27.08 0.20
N ASP A 416 19.99 25.91 -0.42
CA ASP A 416 18.83 25.45 -1.18
C ASP A 416 17.67 25.07 -0.26
N GLN A 417 16.51 25.68 -0.53
CA GLN A 417 15.30 25.49 0.27
C GLN A 417 14.86 24.02 0.32
N GLN A 418 14.85 23.33 -0.83
CA GLN A 418 14.35 21.96 -0.93
C GLN A 418 15.31 20.94 -0.30
N ARG A 419 16.62 21.15 -0.45
CA ARG A 419 17.64 20.25 0.09
C ARG A 419 17.73 20.29 1.61
N THR A 420 17.48 21.45 2.23
CA THR A 420 17.53 21.60 3.69
C THR A 420 16.18 21.35 4.38
N ALA A 421 15.08 21.28 3.64
CA ALA A 421 13.74 21.30 4.20
C ALA A 421 13.45 20.15 5.18
N ASP A 422 13.89 18.93 4.87
CA ASP A 422 13.68 17.76 5.73
C ASP A 422 14.50 17.89 7.05
N ALA A 423 15.72 18.44 6.98
CA ALA A 423 16.56 18.67 8.16
C ALA A 423 15.99 19.79 9.05
N ARG A 424 15.51 20.89 8.46
CA ARG A 424 14.82 21.97 9.19
C ARG A 424 13.58 21.45 9.92
N ALA A 425 12.71 20.73 9.20
CA ALA A 425 11.53 20.12 9.79
C ALA A 425 11.90 19.17 10.94
N ALA A 426 12.86 18.27 10.74
CA ALA A 426 13.32 17.35 11.78
C ALA A 426 13.89 18.06 13.02
N LEU A 427 14.67 19.14 12.84
CA LEU A 427 15.19 19.97 13.94
C LEU A 427 14.05 20.60 14.76
N LEU A 428 13.03 21.16 14.11
CA LEU A 428 11.87 21.74 14.78
C LEU A 428 11.06 20.68 15.55
N GLU A 429 10.89 19.49 15.00
CA GLU A 429 10.17 18.38 15.66
C GLU A 429 10.88 17.85 16.93
N THR A 430 12.16 18.19 17.14
CA THR A 430 12.85 17.82 18.39
C THR A 430 12.39 18.63 19.61
N GLY A 431 11.78 19.82 19.39
CA GLY A 431 11.43 20.75 20.46
C GLY A 431 12.64 21.39 21.17
N ASP A 432 13.84 21.28 20.60
CA ASP A 432 15.05 21.89 21.15
C ASP A 432 15.15 23.38 20.76
N ALA A 433 15.37 24.26 21.75
CA ALA A 433 15.38 25.70 21.54
C ALA A 433 16.61 26.19 20.74
N GLU A 434 17.75 25.50 20.81
CA GLU A 434 18.92 25.84 19.99
C GLU A 434 18.69 25.44 18.53
N ALA A 435 18.02 24.30 18.31
CA ALA A 435 17.59 23.84 16.99
C ALA A 435 16.61 24.82 16.33
N GLU A 436 15.58 25.26 17.06
CA GLU A 436 14.64 26.28 16.57
C GLU A 436 15.36 27.58 16.19
N LYS A 437 16.24 28.07 17.07
CA LYS A 437 17.03 29.28 16.82
C LYS A 437 17.92 29.15 15.58
N ALA A 438 18.54 28.00 15.37
CA ALA A 438 19.41 27.76 14.21
C ALA A 438 18.61 27.70 12.90
N VAL A 439 17.43 27.07 12.91
CA VAL A 439 16.53 27.04 11.75
C VAL A 439 16.07 28.46 11.39
N LEU A 440 15.61 29.24 12.37
CA LEU A 440 15.21 30.64 12.16
C LEU A 440 16.36 31.49 11.59
N ALA A 441 17.56 31.35 12.14
CA ALA A 441 18.74 32.08 11.64
C ALA A 441 19.12 31.68 10.21
N TRP A 442 18.96 30.41 9.85
CA TRP A 442 19.18 29.95 8.48
C TRP A 442 18.12 30.50 7.52
N GLU A 443 16.86 30.53 7.92
CA GLU A 443 15.76 31.06 7.11
C GLU A 443 15.84 32.57 6.91
N GLU A 444 16.30 33.31 7.92
CA GLU A 444 16.58 34.75 7.80
C GLU A 444 17.72 35.01 6.79
N LYS A 445 18.76 34.18 6.80
CA LYS A 445 19.89 34.29 5.88
C LYS A 445 19.54 33.83 4.45
N ASN A 446 18.63 32.87 4.32
CA ASN A 446 18.22 32.27 3.07
C ASN A 446 16.69 32.39 2.95
N PRO A 447 16.16 33.59 2.67
CA PRO A 447 14.71 33.78 2.58
C PRO A 447 14.14 32.97 1.41
N HIS A 448 13.02 32.27 1.67
CA HIS A 448 12.25 31.61 0.62
C HIS A 448 11.34 32.62 -0.08
N GLU A 449 11.56 32.85 -1.37
CA GLU A 449 10.61 33.57 -2.20
C GLU A 449 9.46 32.64 -2.57
N VAL A 450 8.36 32.76 -1.83
CA VAL A 450 7.13 32.00 -2.10
C VAL A 450 6.72 32.23 -3.56
N GLU A 451 6.54 31.14 -4.30
CA GLU A 451 6.14 31.23 -5.71
C GLU A 451 4.89 32.12 -5.84
N PRO A 452 4.86 33.07 -6.78
CA PRO A 452 3.68 33.90 -7.01
C PRO A 452 2.46 33.07 -7.46
N GLY A 453 2.63 31.77 -7.71
CA GLY A 453 1.61 30.86 -8.22
C GLY A 453 1.13 31.26 -9.61
N LYS A 454 0.49 30.32 -10.31
CA LYS A 454 -0.19 30.59 -11.57
C LYS A 454 -1.67 30.57 -11.34
N TYR A 455 -2.38 31.54 -11.90
CA TYR A 455 -3.83 31.46 -11.93
C TYR A 455 -4.25 30.55 -13.08
N VAL A 456 -5.05 29.54 -12.77
CA VAL A 456 -5.71 28.68 -13.75
C VAL A 456 -7.20 28.95 -13.65
N GLU A 457 -7.82 29.20 -14.80
CA GLU A 457 -9.28 29.31 -14.90
C GLU A 457 -9.85 27.89 -14.98
N ILE A 458 -10.74 27.55 -14.07
CA ILE A 458 -11.41 26.26 -14.05
C ILE A 458 -12.91 26.55 -13.87
N GLY A 459 -13.67 26.35 -14.94
CA GLY A 459 -15.06 26.83 -15.02
C GLY A 459 -15.11 28.36 -14.89
N GLU A 460 -15.90 28.85 -13.94
CA GLU A 460 -16.04 30.29 -13.63
C GLU A 460 -15.08 30.76 -12.51
N ARG A 461 -14.22 29.87 -11.98
CA ARG A 461 -13.32 30.19 -10.87
C ARG A 461 -11.89 30.38 -11.37
N ARG A 462 -11.25 31.43 -10.84
CA ARG A 462 -9.84 31.70 -11.01
C ARG A 462 -9.07 31.26 -9.78
N VAL A 463 -8.33 30.15 -9.87
CA VAL A 463 -7.63 29.56 -8.70
C VAL A 463 -6.13 29.68 -8.85
N ARG A 464 -5.45 30.05 -7.76
CA ARG A 464 -4.00 30.15 -7.70
C ARG A 464 -3.42 28.77 -7.40
N VAL A 465 -2.57 28.28 -8.29
CA VAL A 465 -1.91 26.99 -8.22
C VAL A 465 -0.41 27.20 -8.01
N TYR A 466 0.21 26.29 -7.28
CA TYR A 466 1.65 26.30 -7.02
C TYR A 466 2.30 25.10 -7.70
N SER A 467 3.60 25.18 -7.96
CA SER A 467 4.38 24.03 -8.38
C SER A 467 4.33 22.91 -7.33
N MET A 468 4.54 21.66 -7.78
CA MET A 468 4.65 20.52 -6.86
C MET A 468 5.76 20.73 -5.83
N ASP A 469 6.83 21.39 -6.22
CA ASP A 469 7.96 21.74 -5.36
C ASP A 469 7.54 22.62 -4.19
N GLU A 470 6.79 23.68 -4.44
CA GLU A 470 6.27 24.58 -3.40
C GLU A 470 5.28 23.85 -2.47
N VAL A 471 4.38 23.03 -3.02
CA VAL A 471 3.45 22.21 -2.22
C VAL A 471 4.22 21.23 -1.33
N MET A 472 5.25 20.59 -1.89
CA MET A 472 6.09 19.64 -1.17
C MET A 472 6.89 20.32 -0.07
N LEU A 473 7.43 21.52 -0.31
CA LEU A 473 8.16 22.32 0.67
C LEU A 473 7.27 22.68 1.87
N ASN A 474 6.08 23.21 1.62
CA ASN A 474 5.12 23.59 2.66
C ASN A 474 4.59 22.38 3.47
N SER A 475 4.66 21.17 2.91
CA SER A 475 4.18 19.94 3.56
C SER A 475 5.28 19.15 4.28
N ARG A 476 6.55 19.62 4.29
CA ARG A 476 7.70 18.84 4.82
C ARG A 476 7.55 18.42 6.28
N GLY A 477 7.10 19.32 7.16
CA GLY A 477 6.87 19.00 8.57
C GLY A 477 5.91 17.83 8.78
N THR A 478 4.85 17.75 7.97
CA THR A 478 3.90 16.63 8.01
C THR A 478 4.54 15.32 7.52
N PHE A 479 5.35 15.36 6.46
CA PHE A 479 6.05 14.16 5.98
C PHE A 479 7.07 13.64 6.99
N VAL A 480 7.84 14.53 7.63
CA VAL A 480 8.82 14.14 8.66
C VAL A 480 8.11 13.54 9.87
N ARG A 481 7.05 14.16 10.40
CA ARG A 481 6.26 13.59 11.51
C ARG A 481 5.68 12.22 11.19
N HIS A 482 5.08 12.07 10.01
CA HIS A 482 4.55 10.79 9.56
C HIS A 482 5.64 9.70 9.56
N GLU A 483 6.81 10.03 9.03
CA GLU A 483 7.94 9.12 8.97
C GLU A 483 8.52 8.82 10.36
N MET A 484 8.54 9.81 11.28
CA MET A 484 8.91 9.60 12.68
C MET A 484 7.95 8.62 13.38
N ASP A 485 6.64 8.79 13.24
CA ASP A 485 5.66 7.90 13.86
C ASP A 485 5.77 6.48 13.31
N ARG A 486 6.01 6.34 12.00
CA ARG A 486 6.25 5.03 11.34
C ARG A 486 7.52 4.33 11.86
N LEU A 487 8.58 5.09 12.16
CA LEU A 487 9.88 4.55 12.53
C LEU A 487 10.13 4.46 14.05
N ARG A 488 9.28 5.09 14.87
CA ARG A 488 9.45 5.26 16.32
C ARG A 488 9.90 3.97 17.02
N ASP A 489 9.11 2.90 16.96
CA ASP A 489 9.40 1.67 17.70
C ASP A 489 10.70 0.99 17.27
N ARG A 490 11.06 1.13 15.99
CA ARG A 490 12.31 0.58 15.44
C ARG A 490 13.51 1.40 15.91
N VAL A 491 13.45 2.72 15.79
CA VAL A 491 14.55 3.63 16.17
C VAL A 491 14.79 3.65 17.67
N MET A 492 13.74 3.53 18.49
CA MET A 492 13.90 3.52 19.96
C MET A 492 14.76 2.36 20.47
N LYS A 493 14.92 1.26 19.71
CA LYS A 493 15.81 0.15 20.04
C LYS A 493 17.30 0.47 19.82
N ILE A 494 17.60 1.44 18.96
CA ILE A 494 18.97 1.84 18.57
C ILE A 494 19.32 3.26 19.01
N LYS A 495 18.46 3.94 19.77
CA LYS A 495 18.66 5.35 20.18
C LYS A 495 19.99 5.64 20.88
N ASN A 496 20.60 4.63 21.50
CA ASN A 496 21.86 4.75 22.23
C ASN A 496 23.08 4.37 21.37
N VAL A 497 22.89 3.96 20.12
CA VAL A 497 23.99 3.65 19.20
C VAL A 497 24.64 4.97 18.77
N ILE A 498 25.96 5.06 18.96
CA ILE A 498 26.77 6.18 18.48
C ILE A 498 27.66 5.62 17.37
N PRO A 499 27.41 5.96 16.09
CA PRO A 499 28.26 5.48 15.02
C PRO A 499 29.65 6.13 15.13
N PRO A 500 30.74 5.37 14.93
CA PRO A 500 32.09 5.93 14.99
C PRO A 500 32.32 6.87 13.82
N GLU A 501 33.15 7.89 14.05
CA GLU A 501 33.59 8.78 12.98
C GLU A 501 34.45 7.97 11.97
N PRO A 502 34.15 8.03 10.65
CA PRO A 502 34.96 7.33 9.67
C PRO A 502 36.39 7.85 9.68
N ALA A 503 37.36 6.94 9.51
CA ALA A 503 38.75 7.33 9.40
C ALA A 503 38.91 8.36 8.28
N ALA A 504 39.63 9.46 8.56
CA ALA A 504 39.90 10.49 7.57
C ALA A 504 40.45 9.84 6.29
N PRO A 505 39.92 10.19 5.09
CA PRO A 505 40.37 9.58 3.86
C PRO A 505 41.89 9.74 3.76
N LYS A 506 42.60 8.61 3.58
CA LYS A 506 44.06 8.65 3.45
C LYS A 506 44.40 9.59 2.29
N PRO A 507 45.31 10.57 2.48
CA PRO A 507 45.60 11.51 1.44
C PRO A 507 46.06 10.79 0.16
N TRP A 508 45.37 11.06 -0.94
CA TRP A 508 45.58 10.36 -2.23
C TRP A 508 47.04 10.45 -2.69
N TRP A 509 47.76 11.53 -2.34
CA TRP A 509 49.18 11.71 -2.66
C TRP A 509 50.15 10.74 -1.98
N LYS A 510 49.77 10.11 -0.84
CA LYS A 510 50.61 9.09 -0.18
C LYS A 510 50.74 7.79 -0.98
N PHE A 511 49.86 7.56 -1.96
CA PHE A 511 49.95 6.40 -2.87
C PHE A 511 50.89 6.66 -4.07
N TRP A 512 51.06 7.91 -4.50
CA TRP A 512 51.91 8.25 -5.66
C TRP A 512 53.38 8.41 -5.31
N GLY A 513 53.73 8.73 -4.05
CA GLY A 513 55.10 8.89 -3.59
C GLY A 513 55.99 7.62 -3.63
N LYS A 514 55.42 6.44 -3.92
CA LYS A 514 56.18 5.18 -4.09
C LYS A 514 56.38 4.75 -5.55
N LEU A 515 55.70 5.39 -6.51
CA LEU A 515 55.83 5.05 -7.94
C LEU A 515 56.93 5.85 -8.66
N SER A 516 57.47 6.90 -8.05
CA SER A 516 58.52 7.76 -8.62
C SER A 516 59.97 7.30 -8.36
N HIS A 517 60.20 6.11 -7.80
CA HIS A 517 61.55 5.56 -7.53
C HIS A 517 61.92 4.32 -8.36
N ARG A 518 61.21 4.03 -9.46
CA ARG A 518 61.51 2.89 -10.36
C ARG A 518 61.75 3.24 -11.83
N ARG A 519 62.23 4.46 -12.13
CA ARG A 519 62.79 4.79 -13.46
C ARG A 519 64.22 5.26 -13.30
N GLY A 520 65.16 4.33 -13.41
CA GLY A 520 66.58 4.63 -13.30
C GLY A 520 67.47 3.43 -13.62
N GLU A 521 67.11 2.59 -14.59
CA GLU A 521 68.06 1.67 -15.22
C GLU A 521 67.82 1.72 -16.74
N SER A 522 68.76 2.34 -17.45
CA SER A 522 68.87 2.31 -18.90
C SER A 522 69.67 1.07 -19.31
N PRO A 523 69.27 0.28 -20.31
CA PRO A 523 70.09 -0.80 -20.82
C PRO A 523 71.14 -0.24 -21.79
N SER A 524 72.41 -0.57 -21.50
CA SER A 524 73.56 -0.47 -22.41
C SER A 524 73.70 -1.73 -23.25
#